data_AF-A0A1I3TKB0-F1
#
_entry.id   AF-A0A1I3TKB0-F1
#
_cell.length_a   1.000
_cell.length_b   1.000
_cell.length_c   1.000
_cell.angle_alpha   90.00
_cell.angle_beta   90.00
_cell.angle_gamma   90.00
#
_symmetry.space_group_name_H-M   'P 1'
#
loop_
_entity.id
_entity.type
_entity.pdbx_description
1 polymer ?
#
loop_
_entity_poly.entity_id
_entity_poly.type
_entity_poly.pdbx_seq_one_letter_code
_entity_poly.pdbx_strand_id
1 'polypeptide(L)'
;MCTPEEMERIDVISIDALAKQIVEKAKKITIRRVDSNSKTMNDMWEEALQRFGWTKEDGVFLRNEYERVIQLNGIETWQEYLSTPRIGRKRSISRAERKRIWDTVTYIREQKKAKNLYEYTDVLREARKWLEANPDQNTFVYRAAIIDEAQDMHQEGFKLLRALVPKTENDLFIVGDAHQRIYSRKVILSHCGINVRGQRSKRLRINYRTTEEIRRKAVEIIAGVEFDNLDGGKDQGKDISLLSGTVPEIQNFATSKQEKEFVVEKVKELIAEGIQPNEIAILARFNHIAEAYIKELGKHRIQAQKLSPNMTKAQAEVQCGTMHNSKGLEFRVVFLVEMNEEHVPPEWVIDKMEDEEEKNEFIKQERSLIYVATTRAREKVFITSYGAPSRLIV
;
A
#
# COMPACT_ATOMS: atom_id res chain seq x y z
N MET A 1 10.00 -23.60 18.29
CA MET A 1 9.04 -22.52 18.60
C MET A 1 9.45 -21.94 19.95
N CYS A 2 9.37 -20.62 20.12
CA CYS A 2 9.82 -19.93 21.34
C CYS A 2 9.09 -20.42 22.59
N THR A 3 9.76 -20.37 23.75
CA THR A 3 9.12 -20.62 25.04
C THR A 3 8.22 -19.44 25.45
N PRO A 4 7.27 -19.63 26.39
CA PRO A 4 6.45 -18.53 26.92
C PRO A 4 7.29 -17.38 27.49
N GLU A 5 8.39 -17.68 28.20
CA GLU A 5 9.32 -16.69 28.76
C GLU A 5 10.07 -15.89 27.69
N GLU A 6 10.38 -16.52 26.55
CA GLU A 6 10.96 -15.84 25.39
C GLU A 6 9.94 -14.94 24.70
N MET A 7 8.67 -15.38 24.63
CA MET A 7 7.57 -14.59 24.06
C MET A 7 7.31 -13.30 24.84
N GLU A 8 7.48 -13.30 26.17
CA GLU A 8 7.36 -12.08 26.99
C GLU A 8 8.41 -11.01 26.65
N ARG A 9 9.49 -11.37 25.95
CA ARG A 9 10.55 -10.46 25.50
C ARG A 9 10.38 -10.00 24.05
N ILE A 10 9.31 -10.41 23.37
CA ILE A 10 9.06 -10.13 21.96
C ILE A 10 7.81 -9.27 21.81
N ASP A 11 7.98 -8.07 21.27
CA ASP A 11 6.87 -7.24 20.84
C ASP A 11 6.49 -7.53 19.39
N VAL A 12 5.24 -7.91 19.16
CA VAL A 12 4.64 -8.04 17.82
C VAL A 12 3.70 -6.87 17.61
N ILE A 13 4.21 -5.80 17.01
CA ILE A 13 3.50 -4.52 16.86
C ILE A 13 3.81 -3.87 15.51
N SER A 14 2.83 -3.17 14.93
CA SER A 14 3.10 -2.36 13.74
C SER A 14 3.94 -1.13 14.11
N ILE A 15 4.82 -0.71 13.20
CA ILE A 15 5.67 0.49 13.43
C ILE A 15 4.83 1.75 13.68
N ASP A 16 3.65 1.81 13.07
CA ASP A 16 2.57 2.74 13.35
C ASP A 16 2.17 2.84 14.82
N ALA A 17 1.76 1.70 15.38
CA ALA A 17 1.24 1.65 16.73
C ALA A 17 2.36 1.96 17.73
N LEU A 18 3.57 1.44 17.48
CA LEU A 18 4.74 1.73 18.29
C LEU A 18 5.10 3.22 18.26
N ALA A 19 5.14 3.85 17.08
CA ALA A 19 5.41 5.29 16.97
C ALA A 19 4.37 6.13 17.72
N LYS A 20 3.09 5.74 17.66
CA LYS A 20 2.03 6.39 18.43
C LYS A 20 2.28 6.25 19.92
N GLN A 21 2.58 5.05 20.42
CA GLN A 21 2.86 4.81 21.84
C GLN A 21 4.04 5.67 22.34
N ILE A 22 5.11 5.77 21.55
CA ILE A 22 6.28 6.59 21.88
C ILE A 22 5.88 8.06 22.02
N VAL A 23 5.20 8.62 21.01
CA VAL A 23 4.85 10.05 21.02
C VAL A 23 3.84 10.38 22.13
N GLU A 24 2.83 9.53 22.34
CA GLU A 24 1.84 9.74 23.40
C GLU A 24 2.47 9.68 24.80
N LYS A 25 3.37 8.71 25.05
CA LYS A 25 4.11 8.60 26.32
C LYS A 25 5.07 9.79 26.52
N ALA A 26 5.82 10.14 25.48
CA ALA A 26 6.81 11.22 25.48
C ALA A 26 6.18 12.59 25.77
N LYS A 27 5.09 12.90 25.06
CA LYS A 27 4.46 14.23 25.10
C LYS A 27 3.29 14.33 26.06
N LYS A 28 2.84 13.21 26.64
CA LYS A 28 1.64 13.12 27.49
C LYS A 28 0.40 13.72 26.81
N ILE A 29 0.27 13.46 25.51
CA ILE A 29 -0.88 13.88 24.68
C ILE A 29 -1.58 12.65 24.10
N THR A 30 -2.81 12.84 23.63
CA THR A 30 -3.50 11.86 22.78
C THR A 30 -3.46 12.32 21.33
N ILE A 31 -2.89 11.49 20.46
CA ILE A 31 -2.75 11.80 19.05
C ILE A 31 -4.06 11.48 18.32
N ARG A 32 -4.58 12.47 17.60
CA ARG A 32 -5.68 12.27 16.66
C ARG A 32 -5.09 12.12 15.26
N ARG A 33 -5.10 10.89 14.74
CA ARG A 33 -4.67 10.62 13.36
C ARG A 33 -5.66 11.26 12.39
N VAL A 34 -5.15 11.84 11.31
CA VAL A 34 -5.97 12.44 10.25
C VAL A 34 -5.52 11.91 8.89
N ASP A 35 -6.49 11.53 8.06
CA ASP A 35 -6.29 11.15 6.66
C ASP A 35 -6.17 12.41 5.79
N SER A 36 -5.30 12.40 4.79
CA SER A 36 -5.08 13.54 3.88
C SER A 36 -6.36 13.97 3.15
N ASN A 37 -7.29 13.03 2.91
CA ASN A 37 -8.57 13.29 2.24
C ASN A 37 -9.73 13.55 3.20
N SER A 38 -9.47 13.59 4.51
CA SER A 38 -10.52 13.87 5.50
C SER A 38 -11.13 15.25 5.30
N LYS A 39 -12.41 15.40 5.67
CA LYS A 39 -13.10 16.70 5.64
C LYS A 39 -12.29 17.78 6.38
N THR A 40 -11.76 17.44 7.55
CA THR A 40 -10.94 18.36 8.35
C THR A 40 -9.68 18.84 7.61
N MET A 41 -8.99 17.95 6.89
CA MET A 41 -7.85 18.35 6.05
C MET A 41 -8.30 19.21 4.87
N ASN A 42 -9.42 18.87 4.24
CA ASN A 42 -9.97 19.64 3.13
C ASN A 42 -10.29 21.08 3.55
N ASP A 43 -10.98 21.25 4.69
CA ASP A 43 -11.33 22.57 5.23
C ASP A 43 -10.06 23.41 5.52
N MET A 44 -9.01 22.80 6.09
CA MET A 44 -7.73 23.49 6.36
C MET A 44 -7.00 23.89 5.07
N TRP A 45 -7.05 23.04 4.04
CA TRP A 45 -6.49 23.38 2.73
C TRP A 45 -7.26 24.53 2.08
N GLU A 46 -8.60 24.51 2.09
CA GLU A 46 -9.41 25.60 1.53
C GLU A 46 -9.13 26.94 2.21
N GLU A 47 -9.01 26.95 3.53
CA GLU A 47 -8.64 28.14 4.30
C GLU A 47 -7.23 28.63 3.94
N ALA A 48 -6.26 27.73 3.82
CA ALA A 48 -4.90 28.06 3.42
C ALA A 48 -4.84 28.62 1.99
N LEU A 49 -5.62 28.07 1.06
CA LEU A 49 -5.72 28.59 -0.31
C LEU A 49 -6.18 30.04 -0.29
N GLN A 50 -7.27 30.34 0.40
CA GLN A 50 -7.79 31.71 0.52
C GLN A 50 -6.78 32.66 1.17
N ARG A 51 -6.20 32.24 2.31
CA ARG A 51 -5.27 33.07 3.09
C ARG A 51 -4.03 33.48 2.30
N PHE A 52 -3.48 32.56 1.52
CA PHE A 52 -2.28 32.81 0.72
C PHE A 52 -2.60 33.22 -0.72
N GLY A 53 -3.88 33.42 -1.06
CA GLY A 53 -4.37 33.95 -2.34
C GLY A 53 -4.34 32.97 -3.52
N TRP A 54 -4.30 31.67 -3.24
CA TRP A 54 -4.28 30.61 -4.27
C TRP A 54 -5.67 30.42 -4.85
N THR A 55 -5.75 29.99 -6.11
CA THR A 55 -7.05 29.65 -6.70
C THR A 55 -7.50 28.27 -6.23
N LYS A 56 -8.76 27.90 -6.50
CA LYS A 56 -9.24 26.55 -6.16
C LYS A 56 -8.55 25.48 -7.02
N GLU A 57 -8.22 25.83 -8.25
CA GLU A 57 -7.54 24.97 -9.22
C GLU A 57 -6.11 24.65 -8.77
N ASP A 58 -5.41 25.60 -8.13
CA ASP A 58 -4.09 25.37 -7.53
C ASP A 58 -4.12 24.35 -6.37
N GLY A 59 -5.29 24.05 -5.79
CA GLY A 59 -5.42 23.18 -4.63
C GLY A 59 -4.88 21.77 -4.85
N VAL A 60 -5.13 21.19 -6.03
CA VAL A 60 -4.62 19.86 -6.38
C VAL A 60 -3.10 19.89 -6.46
N PHE A 61 -2.54 20.90 -7.14
CA PHE A 61 -1.11 21.11 -7.27
C PHE A 61 -0.42 21.24 -5.89
N LEU A 62 -0.95 22.09 -5.00
CA LEU A 62 -0.34 22.34 -3.70
C LEU A 62 -0.37 21.11 -2.78
N ARG A 63 -1.46 20.36 -2.78
CA ARG A 63 -1.55 19.09 -2.04
C ARG A 63 -0.53 18.10 -2.55
N ASN A 64 -0.44 17.96 -3.87
CA ASN A 64 0.56 17.11 -4.49
C ASN A 64 1.98 17.54 -4.13
N GLU A 65 2.30 18.84 -4.18
CA GLU A 65 3.62 19.36 -3.80
C GLU A 65 3.92 19.07 -2.32
N TYR A 66 2.94 19.28 -1.44
CA TYR A 66 3.05 18.93 -0.03
C TYR A 66 3.32 17.45 0.17
N GLU A 67 2.48 16.56 -0.37
CA GLU A 67 2.57 15.12 -0.13
C GLU A 67 3.82 14.51 -0.74
N ARG A 68 4.10 14.79 -2.02
CA ARG A 68 5.13 14.08 -2.79
C ARG A 68 6.52 14.71 -2.72
N VAL A 69 6.64 15.99 -2.36
CA VAL A 69 7.94 16.67 -2.25
C VAL A 69 8.26 16.94 -0.79
N ILE A 70 7.39 17.65 -0.07
CA ILE A 70 7.70 18.11 1.29
C ILE A 70 7.58 16.98 2.31
N GLN A 71 6.42 16.31 2.37
CA GLN A 71 6.10 15.33 3.38
C GLN A 71 6.84 14.01 3.15
N LEU A 72 6.88 13.53 1.90
CA LEU A 72 7.61 12.32 1.49
C LEU A 72 9.11 12.39 1.88
N ASN A 73 9.78 13.51 1.57
CA ASN A 73 11.20 13.68 1.87
C ASN A 73 11.46 14.12 3.32
N GLY A 74 10.40 14.32 4.12
CA GLY A 74 10.52 14.74 5.51
C GLY A 74 11.11 16.14 5.66
N ILE A 75 10.82 17.06 4.74
CA ILE A 75 11.36 18.42 4.72
C ILE A 75 10.77 19.25 5.86
N GLU A 76 11.64 19.90 6.61
CA GLU A 76 11.28 20.67 7.81
C GLU A 76 11.66 22.14 7.74
N THR A 77 12.63 22.48 6.90
CA THR A 77 13.12 23.85 6.76
C THR A 77 12.90 24.40 5.36
N TRP A 78 12.83 25.72 5.29
CA TRP A 78 12.78 26.44 4.02
C TRP A 78 13.99 26.12 3.13
N GLN A 79 15.18 26.03 3.73
CA GLN A 79 16.43 25.74 3.04
C GLN A 79 16.39 24.36 2.39
N GLU A 80 15.95 23.34 3.13
CA GLU A 80 15.76 21.99 2.60
C GLU A 80 14.75 21.97 1.45
N TYR A 81 13.61 22.65 1.59
CA TYR A 81 12.62 22.73 0.51
C TYR A 81 13.19 23.43 -0.73
N LEU A 82 13.94 24.50 -0.54
CA LEU A 82 14.55 25.25 -1.62
C LEU A 82 15.61 24.42 -2.37
N SER A 83 16.40 23.61 -1.67
CA SER A 83 17.41 22.73 -2.27
C SER A 83 16.86 21.42 -2.82
N THR A 84 15.65 21.02 -2.43
CA THR A 84 15.10 19.73 -2.85
C THR A 84 14.74 19.74 -4.35
N PRO A 85 15.26 18.77 -5.13
CA PRO A 85 14.86 18.56 -6.51
C PRO A 85 13.39 18.14 -6.60
N ARG A 86 12.66 18.71 -7.55
CA ARG A 86 11.27 18.35 -7.86
C ARG A 86 11.23 17.39 -9.05
N ILE A 87 11.90 16.25 -8.90
CA ILE A 87 12.04 15.24 -9.96
C ILE A 87 10.65 14.78 -10.39
N GLY A 88 10.41 14.77 -11.70
CA GLY A 88 9.12 14.35 -12.26
C GLY A 88 7.99 15.36 -12.10
N ARG A 89 8.30 16.66 -11.99
CA ARG A 89 7.30 17.72 -11.92
C ARG A 89 7.45 18.67 -13.11
N LYS A 90 6.45 18.72 -13.98
CA LYS A 90 6.38 19.63 -15.14
C LYS A 90 6.21 21.10 -14.79
N ARG A 91 5.41 21.44 -13.77
CA ARG A 91 5.19 22.83 -13.36
C ARG A 91 6.48 23.40 -12.78
N SER A 92 7.19 24.20 -13.56
CA SER A 92 8.27 25.03 -13.04
C SER A 92 7.71 26.01 -12.02
N ILE A 93 8.41 26.16 -10.89
CA ILE A 93 8.01 27.11 -9.85
C ILE A 93 9.14 28.07 -9.56
N SER A 94 8.80 29.35 -9.46
CA SER A 94 9.76 30.39 -9.11
C SER A 94 10.19 30.27 -7.64
N ARG A 95 11.29 30.94 -7.26
CA ARG A 95 11.71 31.02 -5.84
C ARG A 95 10.63 31.68 -4.96
N ALA A 96 9.95 32.71 -5.48
CA ALA A 96 8.87 33.39 -4.78
C ALA A 96 7.66 32.45 -4.59
N GLU A 97 7.33 31.67 -5.62
CA GLU A 97 6.27 30.67 -5.54
C GLU A 97 6.61 29.55 -4.56
N ARG A 98 7.86 29.03 -4.57
CA ARG A 98 8.33 28.10 -3.53
C ARG A 98 8.14 28.68 -2.14
N LYS A 99 8.49 29.96 -1.93
CA LYS A 99 8.34 30.59 -0.63
C LYS A 99 6.87 30.63 -0.20
N ARG A 100 5.98 31.01 -1.11
CA ARG A 100 4.52 31.00 -0.87
C ARG A 100 3.98 29.61 -0.57
N ILE A 101 4.41 28.58 -1.29
CA ILE A 101 4.07 27.18 -1.02
C ILE A 101 4.54 26.79 0.39
N TRP A 102 5.78 27.12 0.74
CA TRP A 102 6.35 26.84 2.05
C TRP A 102 5.56 27.51 3.18
N ASP A 103 5.17 28.77 3.01
CA ASP A 103 4.40 29.51 4.00
C ASP A 103 2.99 28.92 4.14
N THR A 104 2.39 28.48 3.03
CA THR A 104 1.09 27.76 3.01
C THR A 104 1.18 26.44 3.78
N VAL A 105 2.22 25.65 3.54
CA VAL A 105 2.44 24.37 4.24
C VAL A 105 2.77 24.57 5.72
N THR A 106 3.55 25.60 6.04
CA THR A 106 3.87 25.95 7.43
C THR A 106 2.60 26.29 8.20
N TYR A 107 1.71 27.09 7.61
CA TYR A 107 0.40 27.39 8.18
C TYR A 107 -0.41 26.12 8.47
N ILE A 108 -0.50 25.21 7.51
CA ILE A 108 -1.24 23.95 7.68
C ILE A 108 -0.63 23.11 8.82
N ARG A 109 0.70 23.01 8.89
CA ARG A 109 1.39 22.29 9.97
C ARG A 109 1.12 22.91 11.35
N GLU A 110 1.07 24.23 11.45
CA GLU A 110 0.71 24.94 12.68
C GLU A 110 -0.74 24.67 13.09
N GLN A 111 -1.69 24.73 12.15
CA GLN A 111 -3.10 24.42 12.40
C GLN A 111 -3.29 22.97 12.87
N LYS A 112 -2.61 22.03 12.23
CA LYS A 112 -2.61 20.60 12.62
C LYS A 112 -2.08 20.42 14.04
N LYS A 113 -0.92 21.04 14.35
CA LYS A 113 -0.30 20.97 15.68
C LYS A 113 -1.21 21.55 16.76
N ALA A 114 -1.85 22.70 16.51
CA ALA A 114 -2.78 23.33 17.45
C ALA A 114 -3.99 22.43 17.78
N LYS A 115 -4.42 21.61 16.82
CA LYS A 115 -5.54 20.67 16.96
C LYS A 115 -5.11 19.25 17.41
N ASN A 116 -3.83 19.02 17.69
CA ASN A 116 -3.24 17.70 17.92
C ASN A 116 -3.56 16.69 16.81
N LEU A 117 -3.65 17.16 15.56
CA LEU A 117 -3.88 16.36 14.37
C LEU A 117 -2.54 15.98 13.74
N TYR A 118 -2.34 14.69 13.51
CA TYR A 118 -1.09 14.18 12.93
C TYR A 118 -1.41 13.31 11.72
N GLU A 119 -0.68 13.53 10.63
CA GLU A 119 -0.62 12.52 9.58
C GLU A 119 0.25 11.36 10.07
N TYR A 120 0.09 10.21 9.45
CA TYR A 120 0.86 9.03 9.83
C TYR A 120 2.38 9.28 9.83
N THR A 121 2.88 9.91 8.77
CA THR A 121 4.29 10.26 8.60
C THR A 121 4.80 11.26 9.65
N ASP A 122 3.93 12.12 10.18
CA ASP A 122 4.30 13.02 11.29
C ASP A 122 4.52 12.24 12.58
N VAL A 123 3.68 11.25 12.88
CA VAL A 123 3.82 10.42 14.09
C VAL A 123 5.15 9.66 14.07
N LEU A 124 5.51 9.06 12.92
CA LEU A 124 6.80 8.39 12.74
C LEU A 124 7.97 9.35 12.99
N ARG A 125 7.91 10.55 12.40
CA ARG A 125 8.97 11.56 12.50
C ARG A 125 9.14 12.08 13.93
N GLU A 126 8.03 12.36 14.61
CA GLU A 126 8.04 12.83 15.99
C GLU A 126 8.53 11.76 16.97
N ALA A 127 8.17 10.49 16.74
CA ALA A 127 8.71 9.36 17.51
C ALA A 127 10.24 9.29 17.35
N ARG A 128 10.73 9.34 16.10
CA ARG A 128 12.16 9.29 15.79
C ARG A 128 12.93 10.40 16.48
N LYS A 129 12.48 11.64 16.34
CA LYS A 129 13.13 12.81 16.97
C LYS A 129 13.19 12.70 18.48
N TRP A 130 12.10 12.21 19.10
CA TRP A 130 12.09 12.05 20.54
C TRP A 130 13.14 11.02 21.00
N LEU A 131 13.26 9.88 20.31
CA LEU A 131 14.29 8.89 20.61
C LEU A 131 15.70 9.44 20.42
N GLU A 132 15.95 10.14 19.31
CA GLU A 132 17.26 10.76 19.01
C GLU A 132 17.66 11.81 20.04
N ALA A 133 16.70 12.60 20.55
CA ALA A 133 16.94 13.63 21.55
C ALA A 133 17.05 13.09 22.98
N ASN A 134 16.62 11.84 23.24
CA ASN A 134 16.56 11.24 24.58
C ASN A 134 17.21 9.84 24.60
N PRO A 135 18.49 9.69 24.23
CA PRO A 135 19.14 8.38 24.12
C PRO A 135 19.14 7.61 25.45
N ASP A 136 19.25 8.31 26.58
CA ASP A 136 19.36 7.71 27.92
C ASP A 136 18.00 7.36 28.57
N GLN A 137 16.89 7.90 28.05
CA GLN A 137 15.53 7.62 28.54
C GLN A 137 14.81 6.59 27.68
N ASN A 138 15.55 5.91 26.79
CA ASN A 138 14.98 5.13 25.73
C ASN A 138 14.51 3.75 26.24
N THR A 139 13.32 3.72 26.85
CA THR A 139 12.64 2.47 27.22
C THR A 139 12.20 1.65 26.00
N PHE A 140 12.38 2.15 24.78
CA PHE A 140 11.94 1.53 23.53
C PHE A 140 13.12 1.04 22.67
N VAL A 141 14.29 0.81 23.28
CA VAL A 141 15.44 0.21 22.59
C VAL A 141 15.22 -1.28 22.42
N TYR A 142 15.24 -1.73 21.17
CA TYR A 142 15.23 -3.15 20.84
C TYR A 142 16.64 -3.62 20.48
N ARG A 143 16.99 -4.84 20.91
CA ARG A 143 18.25 -5.48 20.51
C ARG A 143 18.27 -5.86 19.03
N ALA A 144 17.13 -6.29 18.51
CA ALA A 144 16.95 -6.67 17.12
C ALA A 144 15.50 -6.46 16.68
N ALA A 145 15.27 -6.32 15.38
CA ALA A 145 13.94 -6.28 14.79
C ALA A 145 13.84 -7.14 13.53
N ILE A 146 12.71 -7.82 13.40
CA ILE A 146 12.28 -8.51 12.17
C ILE A 146 11.20 -7.64 11.54
N ILE A 147 11.45 -7.22 10.30
CA ILE A 147 10.56 -6.35 9.54
C ILE A 147 10.00 -7.17 8.40
N ASP A 148 8.70 -7.41 8.45
CA ASP A 148 7.95 -8.02 7.36
C ASP A 148 7.29 -6.94 6.50
N GLU A 149 6.97 -7.28 5.25
CA GLU A 149 6.29 -6.39 4.29
C GLU A 149 6.98 -5.02 4.09
N ALA A 150 8.32 -5.00 4.12
CA ALA A 150 9.11 -3.78 4.12
C ALA A 150 8.88 -2.88 2.87
N GLN A 151 8.34 -3.43 1.79
CA GLN A 151 7.98 -2.69 0.59
C GLN A 151 6.87 -1.65 0.81
N ASP A 152 6.02 -1.81 1.85
CA ASP A 152 4.98 -0.84 2.20
C ASP A 152 5.46 0.27 3.13
N MET A 153 6.65 0.12 3.69
CA MET A 153 7.14 1.02 4.71
C MET A 153 7.70 2.33 4.12
N HIS A 154 7.32 3.43 4.74
CA HIS A 154 7.81 4.77 4.38
C HIS A 154 9.27 4.98 4.86
N GLN A 155 9.99 5.93 4.22
CA GLN A 155 11.37 6.27 4.59
C GLN A 155 11.51 6.63 6.08
N GLU A 156 10.61 7.47 6.61
CA GLU A 156 10.58 7.80 8.04
C GLU A 156 10.37 6.58 8.95
N GLY A 157 9.69 5.53 8.49
CA GLY A 157 9.54 4.27 9.22
C GLY A 157 10.88 3.53 9.35
N PHE A 158 11.65 3.44 8.25
CA PHE A 158 13.01 2.88 8.29
C PHE A 158 13.97 3.71 9.16
N LYS A 159 13.89 5.05 9.11
CA LYS A 159 14.69 5.91 9.99
C LYS A 159 14.31 5.71 11.47
N LEU A 160 13.01 5.60 11.77
CA LEU A 160 12.54 5.29 13.12
C LEU A 160 13.05 3.93 13.60
N LEU A 161 12.97 2.89 12.77
CA LEU A 161 13.52 1.56 13.10
C LEU A 161 15.02 1.64 13.43
N ARG A 162 15.77 2.47 12.68
CA ARG A 162 17.18 2.64 12.97
C ARG A 162 17.45 3.37 14.29
N ALA A 163 16.56 4.26 14.73
CA ALA A 163 16.63 4.90 16.04
C ALA A 163 16.19 3.96 17.18
N LEU A 164 15.24 3.05 16.92
CA LEU A 164 14.76 2.05 17.87
C LEU A 164 15.75 0.91 18.10
N VAL A 165 16.46 0.51 17.06
CA VAL A 165 17.43 -0.58 17.09
C VAL A 165 18.81 0.02 16.87
N PRO A 166 19.71 0.05 17.87
CA PRO A 166 21.09 0.46 17.67
C PRO A 166 21.84 -0.48 16.73
N LYS A 167 22.82 0.05 16.01
CA LYS A 167 23.59 -0.73 15.04
C LYS A 167 24.51 -1.73 15.73
N THR A 168 24.21 -3.02 15.55
CA THR A 168 24.99 -4.13 16.10
C THR A 168 24.97 -5.32 15.13
N GLU A 169 25.62 -6.43 15.48
CA GLU A 169 25.49 -7.66 14.70
C GLU A 169 24.08 -8.26 14.81
N ASN A 170 23.51 -8.67 13.68
CA ASN A 170 22.15 -9.22 13.55
C ASN A 170 21.08 -8.31 14.17
N ASP A 171 21.18 -7.01 13.89
CA ASP A 171 20.29 -5.99 14.42
C ASP A 171 18.96 -5.89 13.65
N LEU A 172 18.98 -5.93 12.33
CA LEU A 172 17.79 -5.83 11.49
C LEU A 172 17.72 -7.00 10.52
N PHE A 173 16.56 -7.66 10.48
CA PHE A 173 16.21 -8.63 9.45
C PHE A 173 15.01 -8.11 8.66
N ILE A 174 15.22 -7.78 7.39
CA ILE A 174 14.22 -7.13 6.54
C ILE A 174 13.75 -8.11 5.48
N VAL A 175 12.44 -8.35 5.43
CA VAL A 175 11.75 -9.14 4.42
C VAL A 175 10.85 -8.21 3.62
N GLY A 176 10.84 -8.38 2.31
CA GLY A 176 9.92 -7.67 1.44
C GLY A 176 9.96 -8.17 0.01
N ASP A 177 8.93 -7.81 -0.75
CA ASP A 177 8.78 -8.14 -2.17
C ASP A 177 8.49 -6.86 -2.96
N ALA A 178 9.42 -6.48 -3.83
CA ALA A 178 9.29 -5.27 -4.63
C ALA A 178 8.09 -5.32 -5.60
N HIS A 179 7.70 -6.51 -6.08
CA HIS A 179 6.55 -6.68 -6.97
C HIS A 179 5.21 -6.48 -6.24
N GLN A 180 5.19 -6.62 -4.91
CA GLN A 180 3.98 -6.43 -4.09
C GLN A 180 3.81 -4.99 -3.55
N ARG A 181 4.59 -4.04 -4.07
CA ARG A 181 4.50 -2.64 -3.67
C ARG A 181 3.29 -1.96 -4.32
N ILE A 182 2.29 -1.65 -3.51
CA ILE A 182 1.06 -0.97 -3.96
C ILE A 182 1.05 0.51 -3.50
N TYR A 183 1.62 0.83 -2.33
CA TYR A 183 1.35 2.09 -1.65
C TYR A 183 2.49 3.12 -1.63
N SER A 184 3.74 2.72 -1.91
CA SER A 184 4.91 3.57 -1.60
C SER A 184 5.77 3.90 -2.83
N ARG A 185 6.45 5.05 -2.78
CA ARG A 185 7.59 5.34 -3.65
C ARG A 185 8.81 4.57 -3.16
N LYS A 186 9.76 4.32 -4.05
CA LYS A 186 10.99 3.58 -3.75
C LYS A 186 11.78 4.23 -2.60
N VAL A 187 11.97 3.49 -1.51
CA VAL A 187 12.88 3.86 -0.42
C VAL A 187 14.27 3.33 -0.71
N ILE A 188 15.29 4.17 -0.54
CA ILE A 188 16.70 3.77 -0.60
C ILE A 188 17.17 3.55 0.83
N LEU A 189 17.35 2.28 1.24
CA LEU A 189 17.65 1.90 2.62
C LEU A 189 18.93 2.56 3.17
N SER A 190 19.92 2.79 2.32
CA SER A 190 21.17 3.46 2.73
C SER A 190 20.95 4.89 3.21
N HIS A 191 19.94 5.61 2.68
CA HIS A 191 19.56 6.94 3.17
C HIS A 191 18.87 6.91 4.54
N CYS A 192 18.48 5.72 5.01
CA CYS A 192 17.91 5.50 6.33
C CYS A 192 18.94 4.96 7.34
N GLY A 193 20.23 4.92 6.97
CA GLY A 193 21.28 4.34 7.80
C GLY A 193 21.27 2.81 7.84
N ILE A 194 20.58 2.16 6.89
CA ILE A 194 20.47 0.70 6.79
C ILE A 194 21.29 0.25 5.58
N ASN A 195 22.36 -0.53 5.82
CA ASN A 195 23.25 -1.01 4.75
C ASN A 195 23.05 -2.52 4.54
N VAL A 196 22.45 -2.86 3.39
CA VAL A 196 22.16 -4.23 2.95
C VAL A 196 23.10 -4.70 1.82
N ARG A 197 24.10 -3.90 1.45
CA ARG A 197 25.03 -4.22 0.35
C ARG A 197 25.94 -5.40 0.69
N GLY A 198 26.49 -6.03 -0.35
CA GLY A 198 27.38 -7.18 -0.25
C GLY A 198 26.59 -8.48 -0.06
N GLN A 199 27.05 -9.37 0.81
CA GLN A 199 26.40 -10.67 1.10
C GLN A 199 25.25 -10.56 2.11
N ARG A 200 24.74 -9.36 2.37
CA ARG A 200 23.70 -9.07 3.37
C ARG A 200 22.28 -9.08 2.82
N SER A 201 22.12 -9.24 1.51
CA SER A 201 20.84 -9.44 0.85
C SER A 201 20.84 -10.79 0.13
N LYS A 202 19.72 -11.51 0.23
CA LYS A 202 19.52 -12.78 -0.46
C LYS A 202 18.10 -12.83 -1.01
N ARG A 203 17.99 -13.03 -2.32
CA ARG A 203 16.70 -13.26 -2.98
C ARG A 203 16.33 -14.74 -2.90
N LEU A 204 15.14 -15.02 -2.39
CA LEU A 204 14.51 -16.34 -2.50
C LEU A 204 13.83 -16.44 -3.87
N ARG A 205 14.13 -17.51 -4.62
CA ARG A 205 13.68 -17.66 -6.02
C ARG A 205 12.54 -18.67 -6.20
N ILE A 206 12.29 -19.48 -5.18
CA ILE A 206 11.30 -20.57 -5.24
C ILE A 206 10.02 -20.10 -4.57
N ASN A 207 8.94 -20.06 -5.33
CA ASN A 207 7.59 -19.81 -4.85
C ASN A 207 6.94 -21.15 -4.46
N TYR A 208 6.48 -21.24 -3.23
CA TYR A 208 5.81 -22.43 -2.67
C TYR A 208 4.29 -22.23 -2.47
N ARG A 209 3.75 -21.07 -2.88
CA ARG A 209 2.36 -20.66 -2.60
C ARG A 209 1.45 -20.85 -3.81
N THR A 210 1.88 -20.33 -4.95
CA THR A 210 1.04 -20.09 -6.14
C THR A 210 1.56 -20.93 -7.29
N THR A 211 0.68 -21.45 -8.16
CA THR A 211 1.10 -22.23 -9.34
C THR A 211 1.94 -21.40 -10.32
N GLU A 212 2.75 -22.10 -11.11
CA GLU A 212 3.59 -21.48 -12.13
C GLU A 212 2.75 -20.75 -13.19
N GLU A 213 1.57 -21.26 -13.52
CA GLU A 213 0.64 -20.65 -14.48
C GLU A 213 0.08 -19.32 -13.96
N ILE A 214 -0.37 -19.28 -12.69
CA ILE A 214 -0.84 -18.03 -12.06
C ILE A 214 0.34 -17.05 -11.94
N ARG A 215 1.52 -17.52 -11.50
CA ARG A 215 2.72 -16.68 -11.37
C ARG A 215 3.10 -16.05 -12.70
N ARG A 216 3.14 -16.83 -13.79
CA ARG A 216 3.46 -16.33 -15.14
C ARG A 216 2.47 -15.26 -15.56
N LYS A 217 1.17 -15.51 -15.42
CA LYS A 217 0.15 -14.52 -15.79
C LYS A 217 0.21 -13.26 -14.96
N ALA A 218 0.46 -13.38 -13.65
CA ALA A 218 0.66 -12.22 -12.78
C ALA A 218 1.89 -11.41 -13.21
N VAL A 219 2.99 -12.08 -13.57
CA VAL A 219 4.21 -11.42 -14.08
C VAL A 219 3.97 -10.75 -15.44
N GLU A 220 3.15 -11.32 -16.32
CA GLU A 220 2.75 -10.70 -17.59
C GLU A 220 1.99 -9.38 -17.37
N ILE A 221 1.09 -9.33 -16.38
CA ILE A 221 0.33 -8.11 -16.04
C ILE A 221 1.25 -6.95 -15.63
N ILE A 222 2.39 -7.26 -14.99
CA ILE A 222 3.40 -6.27 -14.60
C ILE A 222 4.54 -6.13 -15.62
N ALA A 223 4.54 -6.90 -16.71
CA ALA A 223 5.59 -6.87 -17.71
C ALA A 223 5.65 -5.49 -18.38
N GLY A 224 6.87 -4.97 -18.56
CA GLY A 224 7.10 -3.59 -19.02
C GLY A 224 7.14 -2.53 -17.92
N VAL A 225 7.03 -2.92 -16.65
CA VAL A 225 7.33 -2.05 -15.50
C VAL A 225 8.70 -2.42 -14.94
N GLU A 226 9.64 -1.47 -14.91
CA GLU A 226 10.92 -1.69 -14.23
C GLU A 226 10.72 -1.66 -12.70
N PHE A 227 11.00 -2.80 -12.05
CA PHE A 227 11.08 -2.90 -10.59
C PHE A 227 12.53 -3.07 -10.12
N ASP A 228 12.79 -2.58 -8.91
CA ASP A 228 14.09 -2.60 -8.27
C ASP A 228 14.12 -3.66 -7.16
N ASN A 229 15.26 -4.28 -6.91
CA ASN A 229 15.51 -5.24 -5.83
C ASN A 229 15.53 -4.63 -4.40
N LEU A 230 14.82 -3.52 -4.16
CA LEU A 230 14.80 -2.74 -2.90
C LEU A 230 16.13 -2.05 -2.51
N ASP A 231 17.19 -2.13 -3.35
CA ASP A 231 18.54 -1.57 -3.05
C ASP A 231 19.14 -0.75 -4.22
N GLY A 232 18.38 -0.41 -5.25
CA GLY A 232 18.89 0.34 -6.41
C GLY A 232 19.23 -0.52 -7.63
N GLY A 233 19.11 -1.85 -7.55
CA GLY A 233 19.48 -2.79 -8.61
C GLY A 233 18.29 -3.29 -9.43
N LYS A 234 18.54 -3.69 -10.68
CA LYS A 234 17.49 -4.29 -11.55
C LYS A 234 17.17 -5.71 -11.10
N ASP A 235 15.89 -6.05 -11.01
CA ASP A 235 15.46 -7.41 -10.75
C ASP A 235 15.61 -8.27 -12.02
N GLN A 236 16.64 -9.13 -12.08
CA GLN A 236 16.95 -9.96 -13.26
C GLN A 236 16.67 -11.46 -13.06
N GLY A 237 16.29 -11.89 -11.86
CA GLY A 237 15.97 -13.29 -11.58
C GLY A 237 14.54 -13.65 -12.00
N LYS A 238 14.38 -14.80 -12.66
CA LYS A 238 13.07 -15.43 -12.85
C LYS A 238 12.71 -16.21 -11.59
N ASP A 239 11.71 -15.77 -10.86
CA ASP A 239 11.11 -16.60 -9.80
C ASP A 239 10.42 -17.81 -10.45
N ILE A 240 10.46 -18.95 -9.77
CA ILE A 240 9.91 -20.21 -10.28
C ILE A 240 8.96 -20.76 -9.22
N SER A 241 7.77 -21.21 -9.63
CA SER A 241 6.94 -22.07 -8.78
C SER A 241 7.21 -23.54 -9.07
N LEU A 242 7.22 -24.34 -8.00
CA LEU A 242 7.26 -25.81 -8.11
C LEU A 242 5.87 -26.43 -8.24
N LEU A 243 4.82 -25.63 -8.13
CA LEU A 243 3.43 -26.05 -8.25
C LEU A 243 2.93 -25.80 -9.67
N SER A 244 2.16 -26.74 -10.21
CA SER A 244 1.48 -26.61 -11.50
C SER A 244 -0.03 -26.71 -11.30
N GLY A 245 -0.77 -25.98 -12.11
CA GLY A 245 -2.23 -25.99 -12.12
C GLY A 245 -2.80 -25.45 -13.42
N THR A 246 -3.95 -24.82 -13.35
CA THR A 246 -4.63 -24.25 -14.53
C THR A 246 -4.18 -22.82 -14.77
N VAL A 247 -4.13 -22.42 -16.04
CA VAL A 247 -3.98 -21.00 -16.42
C VAL A 247 -5.16 -20.18 -15.90
N PRO A 248 -4.95 -18.92 -15.48
CA PRO A 248 -6.06 -18.03 -15.14
C PRO A 248 -7.06 -17.90 -16.28
N GLU A 249 -8.34 -18.04 -15.96
CA GLU A 249 -9.43 -17.88 -16.93
C GLU A 249 -9.79 -16.40 -17.07
N ILE A 250 -9.70 -15.86 -18.29
CA ILE A 250 -10.12 -14.49 -18.59
C ILE A 250 -11.41 -14.55 -19.42
N GLN A 251 -12.47 -13.91 -18.95
CA GLN A 251 -13.75 -13.88 -19.66
C GLN A 251 -14.32 -12.45 -19.72
N ASN A 252 -14.80 -12.06 -20.90
CA ASN A 252 -15.50 -10.79 -21.10
C ASN A 252 -16.97 -11.04 -21.47
N PHE A 253 -17.87 -10.35 -20.79
CA PHE A 253 -19.32 -10.48 -20.97
C PHE A 253 -19.91 -9.24 -21.65
N ALA A 254 -21.13 -9.34 -22.18
CA ALA A 254 -21.78 -8.16 -22.76
C ALA A 254 -22.32 -7.21 -21.69
N THR A 255 -22.67 -7.72 -20.50
CA THR A 255 -23.29 -6.93 -19.42
C THR A 255 -22.80 -7.37 -18.04
N SER A 256 -22.86 -6.45 -17.07
CA SER A 256 -22.58 -6.76 -15.66
C SER A 256 -23.47 -7.87 -15.10
N LYS A 257 -24.70 -8.01 -15.62
CA LYS A 257 -25.62 -9.09 -15.21
C LYS A 257 -25.09 -10.46 -15.62
N GLN A 258 -24.63 -10.61 -16.86
CA GLN A 258 -24.07 -11.87 -17.36
C GLN A 258 -22.77 -12.26 -16.62
N GLU A 259 -21.91 -11.28 -16.32
CA GLU A 259 -20.71 -11.51 -15.52
C GLU A 259 -21.08 -12.05 -14.13
N LYS A 260 -22.03 -11.40 -13.45
CA LYS A 260 -22.52 -11.81 -12.13
C LYS A 260 -23.12 -13.22 -12.14
N GLU A 261 -23.94 -13.54 -13.14
CA GLU A 261 -24.49 -14.87 -13.34
C GLU A 261 -23.38 -15.92 -13.50
N PHE A 262 -22.36 -15.62 -14.33
CA PHE A 262 -21.20 -16.50 -14.49
C PHE A 262 -20.45 -16.73 -13.16
N VAL A 263 -20.16 -15.67 -12.42
CA VAL A 263 -19.44 -15.77 -11.14
C VAL A 263 -20.23 -16.61 -10.13
N VAL A 264 -21.56 -16.40 -10.04
CA VAL A 264 -22.44 -17.20 -9.17
C VAL A 264 -22.38 -18.68 -9.54
N GLU A 265 -22.54 -19.01 -10.82
CA GLU A 265 -22.52 -20.41 -11.27
C GLU A 265 -21.14 -21.05 -11.03
N LYS A 266 -20.05 -20.33 -11.33
CA LYS A 266 -18.69 -20.84 -11.08
C LYS A 266 -18.42 -21.05 -9.59
N VAL A 267 -18.91 -20.18 -8.70
CA VAL A 267 -18.82 -20.38 -7.26
C VAL A 267 -19.57 -21.64 -6.82
N LYS A 268 -20.77 -21.91 -7.37
CA LYS A 268 -21.50 -23.15 -7.08
C LYS A 268 -20.75 -24.38 -7.55
N GLU A 269 -20.19 -24.35 -8.75
CA GLU A 269 -19.36 -25.43 -9.30
C GLU A 269 -18.18 -25.74 -8.36
N LEU A 270 -17.43 -24.72 -7.95
CA LEU A 270 -16.27 -24.89 -7.06
C LEU A 270 -16.65 -25.44 -5.69
N ILE A 271 -17.77 -24.99 -5.12
CA ILE A 271 -18.28 -25.51 -3.84
C ILE A 271 -18.70 -26.98 -4.01
N ALA A 272 -19.33 -27.33 -5.13
CA ALA A 272 -19.69 -28.73 -5.45
C ALA A 272 -18.45 -29.62 -5.67
N GLU A 273 -17.36 -29.05 -6.18
CA GLU A 273 -16.03 -29.69 -6.27
C GLU A 273 -15.31 -29.82 -4.91
N GLY A 274 -15.90 -29.29 -3.83
CA GLY A 274 -15.39 -29.42 -2.46
C GLY A 274 -14.49 -28.27 -1.99
N ILE A 275 -14.36 -27.18 -2.75
CA ILE A 275 -13.72 -25.96 -2.28
C ILE A 275 -14.59 -25.36 -1.17
N GLN A 276 -14.00 -25.08 0.00
CA GLN A 276 -14.76 -24.46 1.07
C GLN A 276 -15.06 -22.98 0.71
N PRO A 277 -16.26 -22.45 1.03
CA PRO A 277 -16.60 -21.07 0.65
C PRO A 277 -15.58 -20.03 1.12
N ASN A 278 -14.98 -20.21 2.29
CA ASN A 278 -13.96 -19.32 2.85
C ASN A 278 -12.58 -19.41 2.16
N GLU A 279 -12.39 -20.37 1.27
CA GLU A 279 -11.24 -20.49 0.39
C GLU A 279 -11.45 -19.78 -0.95
N ILE A 280 -12.63 -19.17 -1.16
CA ILE A 280 -13.01 -18.42 -2.36
C ILE A 280 -13.07 -16.94 -2.02
N ALA A 281 -12.35 -16.13 -2.80
CA ALA A 281 -12.44 -14.68 -2.73
C ALA A 281 -12.95 -14.05 -4.02
N ILE A 282 -13.82 -13.05 -3.88
CA ILE A 282 -14.25 -12.15 -4.95
C ILE A 282 -13.71 -10.76 -4.66
N LEU A 283 -12.75 -10.32 -5.49
CA LEU A 283 -12.02 -9.09 -5.31
C LEU A 283 -12.38 -8.09 -6.41
N ALA A 284 -12.75 -6.89 -6.01
CA ALA A 284 -13.08 -5.79 -6.92
C ALA A 284 -12.19 -4.56 -6.69
N ARG A 285 -12.22 -3.59 -7.60
CA ARG A 285 -11.49 -2.32 -7.38
C ARG A 285 -12.14 -1.44 -6.30
N PHE A 286 -13.46 -1.48 -6.18
CA PHE A 286 -14.25 -0.62 -5.28
C PHE A 286 -15.15 -1.41 -4.34
N ASN A 287 -15.37 -0.87 -3.13
CA ASN A 287 -16.21 -1.50 -2.11
C ASN A 287 -17.64 -1.74 -2.58
N HIS A 288 -18.25 -0.78 -3.28
CA HIS A 288 -19.64 -0.91 -3.74
C HIS A 288 -19.83 -2.06 -4.73
N ILE A 289 -18.80 -2.41 -5.52
CA ILE A 289 -18.81 -3.56 -6.41
C ILE A 289 -18.78 -4.85 -5.60
N ALA A 290 -17.84 -4.98 -4.66
CA ALA A 290 -17.77 -6.15 -3.78
C ALA A 290 -19.09 -6.36 -3.01
N GLU A 291 -19.71 -5.29 -2.53
CA GLU A 291 -21.02 -5.33 -1.86
C GLU A 291 -22.17 -5.73 -2.81
N ALA A 292 -22.09 -5.38 -4.10
CA ALA A 292 -23.04 -5.86 -5.10
C ALA A 292 -22.92 -7.38 -5.32
N TYR A 293 -21.71 -7.94 -5.33
CA TYR A 293 -21.50 -9.38 -5.44
C TYR A 293 -21.97 -10.14 -4.18
N ILE A 294 -21.80 -9.60 -2.97
CA ILE A 294 -22.39 -10.17 -1.75
C ILE A 294 -23.91 -10.29 -1.89
N LYS A 295 -24.58 -9.21 -2.33
CA LYS A 295 -26.03 -9.21 -2.53
C LYS A 295 -26.45 -10.22 -3.59
N GLU A 296 -25.69 -10.33 -4.68
CA GLU A 296 -25.99 -11.26 -5.76
C GLU A 296 -25.87 -12.72 -5.31
N LEU A 297 -24.77 -13.09 -4.66
CA LEU A 297 -24.60 -14.42 -4.06
C LEU A 297 -25.73 -14.76 -3.08
N GLY A 298 -26.16 -13.78 -2.27
CA GLY A 298 -27.27 -13.93 -1.34
C GLY A 298 -28.61 -14.28 -2.01
N LYS A 299 -28.92 -13.72 -3.19
CA LYS A 299 -30.11 -14.08 -3.97
C LYS A 299 -30.12 -15.56 -4.37
N HIS A 300 -28.93 -16.14 -4.54
CA HIS A 300 -28.73 -17.54 -4.87
C HIS A 300 -28.43 -18.42 -3.65
N ARG A 301 -28.68 -17.92 -2.42
CA ARG A 301 -28.49 -18.62 -1.14
C ARG A 301 -27.04 -19.04 -0.87
N ILE A 302 -26.06 -18.32 -1.44
CA ILE A 302 -24.64 -18.50 -1.12
C ILE A 302 -24.28 -17.46 -0.07
N GLN A 303 -23.79 -17.91 1.09
CA GLN A 303 -23.35 -17.01 2.15
C GLN A 303 -22.03 -16.34 1.76
N ALA A 304 -22.01 -15.01 1.83
CA ALA A 304 -20.87 -14.20 1.50
C ALA A 304 -20.76 -13.03 2.47
N GLN A 305 -19.54 -12.66 2.82
CA GLN A 305 -19.28 -11.57 3.75
C GLN A 305 -18.20 -10.64 3.23
N LYS A 306 -18.12 -9.46 3.86
CA LYS A 306 -17.09 -8.48 3.57
C LYS A 306 -15.76 -8.97 4.15
N LEU A 307 -14.74 -8.93 3.32
CA LEU A 307 -13.38 -9.33 3.66
C LEU A 307 -12.86 -8.45 4.82
N SER A 308 -12.48 -9.10 5.92
CA SER A 308 -12.04 -8.48 7.17
C SER A 308 -10.67 -9.02 7.60
N PRO A 309 -9.74 -8.18 8.09
CA PRO A 309 -8.45 -8.63 8.59
C PRO A 309 -8.52 -9.54 9.83
N ASN A 310 -9.58 -9.40 10.64
CA ASN A 310 -9.73 -10.09 11.93
C ASN A 310 -10.56 -11.39 11.83
N MET A 311 -10.66 -11.97 10.63
CA MET A 311 -11.52 -13.11 10.39
C MET A 311 -10.89 -14.39 10.94
N THR A 312 -11.62 -15.10 11.80
CA THR A 312 -11.29 -16.48 12.13
C THR A 312 -11.68 -17.36 10.95
N LYS A 313 -10.79 -18.25 10.51
CA LYS A 313 -11.02 -19.23 9.42
C LYS A 313 -12.22 -20.16 9.65
N ALA A 314 -12.93 -20.03 10.77
CA ALA A 314 -14.06 -20.86 11.17
C ALA A 314 -15.39 -20.50 10.47
N GLN A 315 -15.50 -19.35 9.79
CA GLN A 315 -16.72 -18.99 9.05
C GLN A 315 -16.66 -19.57 7.63
N ALA A 316 -17.67 -20.35 7.24
CA ALA A 316 -17.78 -21.00 5.93
C ALA A 316 -18.51 -20.13 4.89
N GLU A 317 -18.01 -18.91 4.66
CA GLU A 317 -18.64 -17.92 3.77
C GLU A 317 -17.66 -17.47 2.67
N VAL A 318 -18.18 -17.11 1.49
CA VAL A 318 -17.37 -16.51 0.41
C VAL A 318 -16.88 -15.12 0.81
N GLN A 319 -15.62 -14.82 0.52
CA GLN A 319 -14.99 -13.57 0.95
C GLN A 319 -15.00 -12.52 -0.14
N CYS A 320 -15.78 -11.45 0.05
CA CYS A 320 -15.91 -10.38 -0.94
C CYS A 320 -15.24 -9.09 -0.45
N GLY A 321 -14.34 -8.52 -1.24
CA GLY A 321 -13.58 -7.34 -0.80
C GLY A 321 -12.96 -6.55 -1.93
N THR A 322 -12.19 -5.53 -1.56
CA THR A 322 -11.36 -4.81 -2.53
C THR A 322 -10.04 -5.56 -2.74
N MET A 323 -9.44 -5.40 -3.93
CA MET A 323 -8.08 -5.88 -4.20
C MET A 323 -7.08 -5.41 -3.13
N HIS A 324 -7.22 -4.17 -2.66
CA HIS A 324 -6.38 -3.59 -1.61
C HIS A 324 -6.46 -4.36 -0.29
N ASN A 325 -7.69 -4.67 0.15
CA ASN A 325 -7.92 -5.34 1.42
C ASN A 325 -7.50 -6.81 1.39
N SER A 326 -7.31 -7.41 0.20
CA SER A 326 -6.86 -8.79 0.05
C SER A 326 -5.40 -9.01 0.44
N LYS A 327 -4.61 -7.95 0.59
CA LYS A 327 -3.20 -8.02 0.96
C LYS A 327 -3.02 -8.72 2.31
N GLY A 328 -2.07 -9.64 2.39
CA GLY A 328 -1.81 -10.45 3.59
C GLY A 328 -2.78 -11.62 3.78
N LEU A 329 -3.83 -11.74 2.97
CA LEU A 329 -4.72 -12.91 2.95
C LEU A 329 -4.30 -13.89 1.85
N GLU A 330 -4.86 -15.10 1.88
CA GLU A 330 -4.61 -16.15 0.90
C GLU A 330 -5.87 -16.98 0.68
N PHE A 331 -6.13 -17.38 -0.57
CA PHE A 331 -7.32 -18.12 -0.98
C PHE A 331 -6.93 -19.24 -1.96
N ARG A 332 -7.70 -20.33 -2.02
CA ARG A 332 -7.49 -21.33 -3.07
C ARG A 332 -7.94 -20.80 -4.42
N VAL A 333 -9.05 -20.06 -4.43
CA VAL A 333 -9.63 -19.47 -5.63
C VAL A 333 -9.85 -17.97 -5.46
N VAL A 334 -9.46 -17.19 -6.48
CA VAL A 334 -9.72 -15.75 -6.53
C VAL A 334 -10.45 -15.39 -7.82
N PHE A 335 -11.50 -14.58 -7.69
CA PHE A 335 -12.15 -13.87 -8.78
C PHE A 335 -11.72 -12.40 -8.73
N LEU A 336 -11.18 -11.88 -9.82
CA LEU A 336 -11.00 -10.44 -10.05
C LEU A 336 -12.15 -9.99 -10.95
N VAL A 337 -13.11 -9.25 -10.37
CA VAL A 337 -14.38 -8.92 -11.03
C VAL A 337 -14.46 -7.46 -11.44
N GLU A 338 -15.28 -7.18 -12.46
CA GLU A 338 -15.47 -5.86 -13.06
C GLU A 338 -14.14 -5.21 -13.47
N MET A 339 -13.25 -6.00 -14.08
CA MET A 339 -11.96 -5.57 -14.61
C MET A 339 -12.13 -4.82 -15.95
N ASN A 340 -12.91 -3.75 -15.90
CA ASN A 340 -13.36 -2.99 -17.04
C ASN A 340 -12.45 -1.78 -17.32
N GLU A 341 -12.51 -1.29 -18.55
CA GLU A 341 -12.04 0.05 -18.90
C GLU A 341 -12.71 1.09 -18.00
N GLU A 342 -12.03 2.22 -17.74
CA GLU A 342 -12.44 3.27 -16.79
C GLU A 342 -12.47 2.89 -15.30
N HIS A 343 -12.60 1.62 -14.92
CA HIS A 343 -12.55 1.17 -13.52
C HIS A 343 -11.15 0.77 -13.07
N VAL A 344 -10.42 0.08 -13.96
CA VAL A 344 -9.07 -0.43 -13.69
C VAL A 344 -8.17 -0.07 -14.87
N PRO A 345 -7.33 0.96 -14.80
CA PRO A 345 -7.25 1.94 -13.71
C PRO A 345 -8.47 2.88 -13.73
N PRO A 346 -8.78 3.57 -12.62
CA PRO A 346 -9.83 4.59 -12.59
C PRO A 346 -9.44 5.83 -13.41
N GLU A 347 -10.00 5.98 -14.62
CA GLU A 347 -9.58 7.04 -15.55
C GLU A 347 -9.88 8.46 -14.99
N TRP A 348 -10.94 8.63 -14.20
CA TRP A 348 -11.22 9.90 -13.51
C TRP A 348 -10.15 10.32 -12.49
N VAL A 349 -9.32 9.39 -12.02
CA VAL A 349 -8.16 9.69 -11.17
C VAL A 349 -7.01 10.15 -12.05
N ILE A 350 -6.79 9.47 -13.18
CA ILE A 350 -5.74 9.80 -14.16
C ILE A 350 -5.98 11.17 -14.78
N ASP A 351 -7.22 11.52 -15.10
CA ASP A 351 -7.60 12.80 -15.69
C ASP A 351 -7.29 14.00 -14.79
N LYS A 352 -7.22 13.79 -13.47
CA LYS A 352 -6.87 14.83 -12.50
C LYS A 352 -5.35 14.98 -12.32
N MET A 353 -4.55 14.09 -12.91
CA MET A 353 -3.10 14.12 -12.81
C MET A 353 -2.53 15.00 -13.92
N GLU A 354 -1.78 16.03 -13.53
CA GLU A 354 -1.16 16.97 -14.47
C GLU A 354 0.14 16.43 -15.09
N ASP A 355 0.82 15.51 -14.39
CA ASP A 355 2.16 15.03 -14.75
C ASP A 355 2.16 13.60 -15.30
N GLU A 356 2.95 13.35 -16.35
CA GLU A 356 3.05 12.02 -16.98
C GLU A 356 3.83 11.03 -16.11
N GLU A 357 4.80 11.49 -15.33
CA GLU A 357 5.47 10.63 -14.34
C GLU A 357 4.50 10.21 -13.24
N GLU A 358 3.63 11.11 -12.79
CA GLU A 358 2.57 10.79 -11.82
C GLU A 358 1.58 9.77 -12.38
N LYS A 359 1.12 9.94 -13.63
CA LYS A 359 0.28 8.95 -14.31
C LYS A 359 0.99 7.62 -14.45
N ASN A 360 2.25 7.61 -14.88
CA ASN A 360 3.04 6.40 -15.00
C ASN A 360 3.22 5.68 -13.66
N GLU A 361 3.51 6.41 -12.58
CA GLU A 361 3.57 5.85 -11.23
C GLU A 361 2.22 5.24 -10.80
N PHE A 362 1.11 5.93 -11.09
CA PHE A 362 -0.22 5.43 -10.77
C PHE A 362 -0.55 4.15 -11.56
N ILE A 363 -0.27 4.11 -12.85
CA ILE A 363 -0.43 2.90 -13.68
C ILE A 363 0.42 1.75 -13.14
N LYS A 364 1.66 2.03 -12.70
CA LYS A 364 2.51 1.01 -12.06
C LYS A 364 1.87 0.48 -10.78
N GLN A 365 1.31 1.36 -9.94
CA GLN A 365 0.61 0.96 -8.71
C GLN A 365 -0.63 0.11 -9.00
N GLU A 366 -1.43 0.46 -10.02
CA GLU A 366 -2.59 -0.33 -10.43
C GLU A 366 -2.17 -1.71 -10.99
N ARG A 367 -1.07 -1.80 -11.76
CA ARG A 367 -0.51 -3.11 -12.17
C ARG A 367 -0.04 -3.94 -10.98
N SER A 368 0.67 -3.33 -10.02
CA SER A 368 1.07 -4.01 -8.78
C SER A 368 -0.14 -4.49 -7.97
N LEU A 369 -1.23 -3.71 -7.94
CA LEU A 369 -2.47 -4.09 -7.27
C LEU A 369 -3.07 -5.35 -7.90
N ILE A 370 -3.14 -5.42 -9.23
CA ILE A 370 -3.64 -6.62 -9.95
C ILE A 370 -2.71 -7.81 -9.70
N TYR A 371 -1.39 -7.61 -9.72
CA TYR A 371 -0.41 -8.66 -9.39
C TYR A 371 -0.64 -9.21 -7.98
N VAL A 372 -0.76 -8.34 -6.98
CA VAL A 372 -0.98 -8.75 -5.59
C VAL A 372 -2.29 -9.52 -5.46
N ALA A 373 -3.38 -9.01 -6.04
CA ALA A 373 -4.69 -9.65 -6.00
C ALA A 373 -4.68 -11.02 -6.71
N THR A 374 -4.04 -11.12 -7.88
CA THR A 374 -3.88 -12.37 -8.62
C THR A 374 -3.08 -13.41 -7.82
N THR A 375 -1.98 -12.97 -7.19
CA THR A 375 -1.11 -13.85 -6.39
C THR A 375 -1.66 -14.19 -5.00
N ARG A 376 -2.86 -13.71 -4.65
CA ARG A 376 -3.60 -14.22 -3.49
C ARG A 376 -4.17 -15.61 -3.71
N ALA A 377 -4.32 -16.02 -4.97
CA ALA A 377 -4.76 -17.36 -5.33
C ALA A 377 -3.63 -18.39 -5.21
N ARG A 378 -3.99 -19.56 -4.69
CA ARG A 378 -3.11 -20.74 -4.66
C ARG A 378 -3.33 -21.66 -5.85
N GLU A 379 -4.58 -21.83 -6.32
CA GLU A 379 -4.94 -22.87 -7.30
C GLU A 379 -5.62 -22.34 -8.57
N LYS A 380 -6.64 -21.47 -8.43
CA LYS A 380 -7.43 -20.98 -9.57
C LYS A 380 -7.63 -19.46 -9.50
N VAL A 381 -7.57 -18.81 -10.67
CA VAL A 381 -7.88 -17.39 -10.85
C VAL A 381 -8.88 -17.23 -11.98
N PHE A 382 -9.91 -16.43 -11.74
CA PHE A 382 -10.86 -15.96 -12.74
C PHE A 382 -10.73 -14.44 -12.84
N ILE A 383 -10.54 -13.90 -14.04
CA ILE A 383 -10.51 -12.47 -14.30
C ILE A 383 -11.69 -12.17 -15.22
N THR A 384 -12.66 -11.42 -14.72
CA THR A 384 -13.88 -11.14 -15.44
C THR A 384 -14.06 -9.65 -15.70
N SER A 385 -14.63 -9.34 -16.86
CA SER A 385 -15.00 -7.99 -17.27
C SER A 385 -16.30 -8.01 -18.05
N TYR A 386 -16.90 -6.84 -18.30
CA TYR A 386 -18.02 -6.72 -19.22
C TYR A 386 -17.89 -5.48 -20.10
N GLY A 387 -18.51 -5.49 -21.28
CA GLY A 387 -18.38 -4.38 -22.23
C GLY A 387 -16.92 -4.24 -22.68
N ALA A 388 -16.30 -3.10 -22.34
CA ALA A 388 -14.90 -2.82 -22.65
C ALA A 388 -13.97 -3.36 -21.53
N PRO A 389 -13.11 -4.35 -21.80
CA PRO A 389 -12.17 -4.87 -20.82
C PRO A 389 -11.05 -3.86 -20.53
N SER A 390 -10.50 -3.92 -19.31
CA SER A 390 -9.38 -3.10 -18.89
C SER A 390 -8.13 -3.36 -19.76
N ARG A 391 -7.49 -2.28 -20.21
CA ARG A 391 -6.17 -2.33 -20.87
C ARG A 391 -5.04 -2.93 -20.02
N LEU A 392 -5.26 -3.19 -18.73
CA LEU A 392 -4.27 -3.78 -17.82
C LEU A 392 -4.36 -5.30 -17.73
N ILE A 393 -5.41 -5.93 -18.29
CA ILE A 393 -5.60 -7.40 -18.28
C ILE A 393 -5.53 -8.03 -19.67
N VAL A 394 -5.48 -7.22 -20.73
CA VAL A 394 -5.47 -7.63 -22.14
C VAL A 394 -4.06 -7.88 -22.65
#